data_AF-B2AET1-F1
#
_entry.id   AF-B2AET1-F1
#
_cell.length_a   1.000
_cell.length_b   1.000
_cell.length_c   1.000
_cell.angle_alpha   90.00
_cell.angle_beta   90.00
_cell.angle_gamma   90.00
#
_symmetry.space_group_name_H-M   'P 1'
#
loop_
_entity.id
_entity.type
_entity.pdbx_description
1 polymer ?
#
loop_
_entity_poly.entity_id
_entity_poly.type
_entity_poly.pdbx_seq_one_letter_code
_entity_poly.pdbx_strand_id
1 'polypeptide(L)'
;MIHRSEVQLETLLDTNDPNDYPNLAAEFTAISLGHMDRIKKELDMKRKPGTIRRPQGEYSGKYWNEIKNFCIKIIETDGKLEMRFQGRESGAFELAHYENDTFTWWMPYDEIARRGRYIGDYAALYYLIKFSSSAGGGIDTLGWAWNLNLPDEIATFSAEGK
;
A
#
# COMPACT_ATOMS: atom_id res chain seq x y z
N MET A 1 -4.46 -13.36 -13.28
CA MET A 1 -4.81 -14.64 -13.96
C MET A 1 -5.21 -14.33 -15.41
N ILE A 2 -4.35 -13.63 -16.16
CA ILE A 2 -4.61 -13.20 -17.55
C ILE A 2 -3.40 -13.57 -18.43
N HIS A 3 -2.18 -13.49 -17.89
CA HIS A 3 -0.93 -13.82 -18.61
C HIS A 3 -0.76 -15.28 -19.08
N ARG A 4 -1.48 -16.25 -18.50
CA ARG A 4 -1.32 -17.65 -18.91
C ARG A 4 -2.05 -17.96 -20.23
N SER A 5 -3.03 -17.14 -20.59
CA SER A 5 -3.90 -17.37 -21.74
C SER A 5 -3.24 -16.94 -23.05
N GLU A 6 -2.46 -15.85 -23.05
CA GLU A 6 -1.86 -15.27 -24.26
C GLU A 6 -0.69 -16.11 -24.79
N VAL A 7 0.21 -16.56 -23.91
CA VAL A 7 1.34 -17.43 -24.29
C VAL A 7 0.85 -18.77 -24.87
N GLN A 8 -0.26 -19.29 -24.35
CA GLN A 8 -0.88 -20.52 -24.87
C GLN A 8 -1.51 -20.30 -26.24
N LEU A 9 -2.14 -19.14 -26.48
CA LEU A 9 -2.72 -18.78 -27.77
C LEU A 9 -1.66 -18.57 -28.84
N GLU A 10 -0.56 -17.87 -28.54
CA GLU A 10 0.53 -17.66 -29.51
C GLU A 10 1.22 -18.96 -29.92
N THR A 11 1.43 -19.88 -28.96
CA THR A 11 1.98 -21.21 -29.25
C THR A 11 1.04 -22.05 -30.12
N LEU A 12 -0.28 -21.88 -29.96
CA LEU A 12 -1.29 -22.60 -30.72
C LEU A 12 -1.50 -22.03 -32.13
N LEU A 13 -1.18 -20.74 -32.32
CA LEU A 13 -1.42 -19.99 -33.56
C LEU A 13 -0.18 -19.90 -34.49
N ASP A 14 0.96 -20.49 -34.07
CA ASP A 14 2.21 -20.55 -34.84
C ASP A 14 2.60 -19.18 -35.44
N THR A 15 2.52 -18.14 -34.61
CA THR A 15 2.81 -16.76 -35.01
C THR A 15 4.30 -16.58 -35.33
N ASN A 16 4.61 -16.10 -36.53
CA ASN A 16 5.98 -15.91 -37.06
C ASN A 16 6.83 -14.86 -36.31
N ASP A 17 6.26 -14.10 -35.37
CA ASP A 17 6.95 -13.10 -34.56
C ASP A 17 6.44 -13.19 -33.11
N PRO A 18 6.94 -14.15 -32.30
CA PRO A 18 6.51 -14.32 -30.92
C PRO A 18 6.99 -13.16 -30.05
N ASN A 19 6.14 -12.70 -29.13
CA ASN A 19 6.51 -11.64 -28.19
C ASN A 19 7.73 -12.07 -27.33
N ASP A 20 8.73 -11.19 -27.22
CA ASP A 20 9.90 -11.39 -26.37
C ASP A 20 9.54 -11.11 -24.89
N TYR A 21 8.70 -11.98 -24.33
CA TYR A 21 8.28 -11.91 -22.93
C TYR A 21 9.45 -11.90 -21.94
N PRO A 22 10.56 -12.64 -22.15
CA PRO A 22 11.73 -12.53 -21.29
C PRO A 22 12.32 -11.12 -21.26
N ASN A 23 12.48 -10.46 -22.42
CA ASN A 23 13.01 -9.10 -22.48
C ASN A 23 12.03 -8.08 -21.89
N LEU A 24 10.74 -8.18 -22.20
CA LEU A 24 9.70 -7.33 -21.58
C LEU A 24 9.65 -7.47 -20.06
N ALA A 25 9.80 -8.70 -19.53
CA ALA A 25 9.87 -8.94 -18.10
C ALA A 25 11.13 -8.33 -17.47
N ALA A 26 12.27 -8.39 -18.16
CA ALA A 26 13.52 -7.79 -17.70
C ALA A 26 13.43 -6.25 -17.66
N GLU A 27 12.90 -5.63 -18.72
CA GLU A 27 12.67 -4.18 -18.79
C GLU A 27 11.72 -3.72 -17.68
N PHE A 28 10.58 -4.39 -17.52
CA PHE A 28 9.61 -4.06 -16.47
C PHE A 28 10.20 -4.20 -15.06
N THR A 29 11.04 -5.21 -14.83
CA THR A 29 11.73 -5.41 -13.55
C THR A 29 12.69 -4.26 -13.25
N ALA A 30 13.51 -3.86 -14.23
CA ALA A 30 14.44 -2.75 -14.07
C ALA A 30 13.72 -1.42 -13.77
N ILE A 31 12.63 -1.13 -14.50
CA ILE A 31 11.80 0.06 -14.27
C ILE A 31 11.17 0.03 -12.87
N SER A 32 10.61 -1.11 -12.48
CA SER A 32 9.94 -1.29 -11.19
C SER A 32 10.89 -1.16 -10.00
N LEU A 33 12.11 -1.69 -10.11
CA LEU A 33 13.16 -1.52 -9.11
C LEU A 33 13.51 -0.04 -8.92
N GLY A 34 13.81 0.66 -10.03
CA GLY A 34 14.11 2.09 -10.00
C GLY A 34 12.97 2.92 -9.39
N HIS A 35 11.73 2.52 -9.63
CA HIS A 35 10.56 3.18 -9.05
C HIS A 35 10.46 3.01 -7.54
N MET A 36 10.60 1.78 -7.05
CA MET A 36 10.53 1.51 -5.61
C MET A 36 11.63 2.20 -4.82
N ASP A 37 12.84 2.27 -5.39
CA ASP A 37 13.96 3.02 -4.82
C ASP A 37 13.70 4.53 -4.80
N ARG A 38 13.10 5.06 -5.86
CA ARG A 38 12.70 6.47 -5.93
C ARG A 38 11.66 6.80 -4.85
N ILE A 39 10.61 5.99 -4.72
CA ILE A 39 9.59 6.17 -3.67
C ILE A 39 10.25 6.17 -2.29
N LYS A 40 11.17 5.22 -2.04
CA LYS A 40 11.86 5.14 -0.75
C LYS A 40 12.65 6.41 -0.45
N LYS A 41 13.38 6.93 -1.42
CA LYS A 41 14.12 8.19 -1.30
C LYS A 41 13.17 9.37 -1.04
N GLU A 42 12.05 9.45 -1.75
CA GLU A 42 11.05 10.52 -1.55
C GLU A 42 10.43 10.47 -0.15
N LEU A 43 10.13 9.28 0.37
CA LEU A 43 9.66 9.07 1.74
C LEU A 43 10.74 9.50 2.74
N ASP A 44 11.99 9.04 2.60
CA ASP A 44 13.05 9.36 3.54
C ASP A 44 13.38 10.87 3.58
N MET A 45 13.34 11.54 2.43
CA MET A 45 13.58 12.98 2.32
C MET A 45 12.51 13.82 3.02
N LYS A 46 11.24 13.38 2.97
CA LYS A 46 10.10 14.12 3.53
C LYS A 46 9.87 13.80 5.02
N ARG A 47 10.47 12.74 5.54
CA ARG A 47 10.29 12.26 6.90
C ARG A 47 10.86 13.23 7.94
N LYS A 48 10.11 13.48 9.00
CA LYS A 48 10.59 14.16 10.21
C LYS A 48 11.06 13.15 11.27
N PRO A 49 12.39 13.01 11.49
CA PRO A 49 12.90 12.08 12.49
C PRO A 49 12.60 12.53 13.92
N GLY A 50 12.56 11.57 14.85
CA GLY A 50 12.40 11.85 16.29
C GLY A 50 10.97 12.21 16.73
N THR A 51 9.99 12.08 15.85
CA THR A 51 8.58 12.27 16.21
C THR A 51 8.06 11.10 17.04
N ILE A 52 7.10 11.38 17.92
CA ILE A 52 6.51 10.40 18.83
C ILE A 52 5.12 10.04 18.33
N ARG A 53 4.79 8.75 18.36
CA ARG A 53 3.45 8.23 18.10
C ARG A 53 2.66 8.09 19.40
N ARG A 54 1.34 8.16 19.33
CA ARG A 54 0.44 7.72 20.40
C ARG A 54 0.59 6.20 20.68
N PRO A 55 0.07 5.69 21.81
CA PRO A 55 0.04 4.26 22.11
C PRO A 55 -0.56 3.43 20.96
N GLN A 56 0.05 2.26 20.67
CA GLN A 56 -0.35 1.43 19.52
C GLN A 56 -1.82 1.00 19.55
N GLY A 57 -2.33 0.69 20.74
CA GLY A 57 -3.73 0.28 20.92
C GLY A 57 -4.75 1.33 20.47
N GLU A 58 -4.39 2.61 20.40
CA GLU A 58 -5.31 3.66 19.94
C GLU A 58 -5.63 3.56 18.45
N TYR A 59 -4.69 3.08 17.64
CA TYR A 59 -4.86 2.91 16.19
C TYR A 59 -5.62 1.65 15.81
N SER A 60 -5.76 0.69 16.74
CA SER A 60 -6.47 -0.56 16.45
C SER A 60 -7.96 -0.31 16.25
N GLY A 61 -8.53 -0.89 15.20
CA GLY A 61 -9.92 -0.67 14.84
C GLY A 61 -10.23 -0.99 13.39
N LYS A 62 -11.50 -0.78 13.02
CA LYS A 62 -11.97 -0.92 11.64
C LYS A 62 -12.39 0.45 11.14
N TYR A 63 -11.77 0.90 10.07
CA TYR A 63 -11.99 2.23 9.49
C TYR A 63 -12.76 2.06 8.18
N TRP A 64 -13.93 2.67 8.07
CA TRP A 64 -14.80 2.59 6.90
C TRP A 64 -14.73 3.86 6.08
N ASN A 65 -14.78 3.73 4.76
CA ASN A 65 -15.00 4.88 3.90
C ASN A 65 -16.41 5.44 4.08
N GLU A 66 -16.64 6.65 3.57
CA GLU A 66 -17.90 7.38 3.69
C GLU A 66 -19.13 6.56 3.27
N ILE A 67 -19.03 5.83 2.15
CA ILE A 67 -20.12 5.00 1.61
C ILE A 67 -20.18 3.58 2.20
N LYS A 68 -19.32 3.26 3.18
CA LYS A 68 -19.28 1.99 3.93
C LYS A 68 -19.19 0.70 3.10
N ASN A 69 -18.57 0.76 1.93
CA ASN A 69 -18.34 -0.41 1.07
C ASN A 69 -16.89 -0.93 1.14
N PHE A 70 -15.97 -0.13 1.68
CA PHE A 70 -14.57 -0.49 1.85
C PHE A 70 -14.10 -0.15 3.26
N CYS A 71 -13.42 -1.09 3.90
CA CYS A 71 -12.80 -0.89 5.19
C CYS A 71 -11.31 -1.24 5.20
N ILE A 72 -10.60 -0.56 6.07
CA ILE A 72 -9.21 -0.84 6.45
C ILE A 72 -9.24 -1.27 7.90
N LYS A 73 -8.84 -2.51 8.18
CA LYS A 73 -8.74 -3.01 9.55
C LYS A 73 -7.29 -2.88 10.03
N ILE A 74 -7.10 -2.24 11.18
CA ILE A 74 -5.82 -2.10 11.85
C ILE A 74 -5.84 -3.00 13.09
N ILE A 75 -4.83 -3.85 13.20
CA ILE A 75 -4.69 -4.83 14.28
C ILE A 75 -3.30 -4.68 14.88
N GLU A 76 -3.21 -4.73 16.20
CA GLU A 76 -1.95 -4.89 16.90
C GLU A 76 -1.64 -6.37 17.11
N THR A 77 -0.52 -6.83 16.58
CA THR A 77 -0.01 -8.20 16.74
C THR A 77 1.46 -8.10 17.14
N ASP A 78 1.83 -8.72 18.28
CA ASP A 78 3.21 -8.75 18.79
C ASP A 78 3.90 -7.37 18.87
N GLY A 79 3.16 -6.33 19.26
CA GLY A 79 3.67 -4.95 19.36
C GLY A 79 3.94 -4.28 18.01
N LYS A 80 3.38 -4.82 16.92
CA LYS A 80 3.39 -4.24 15.59
C LYS A 80 1.98 -3.97 15.13
N LEU A 81 1.82 -2.91 14.34
CA LEU A 81 0.55 -2.62 13.69
C LEU A 81 0.50 -3.30 12.33
N GLU A 82 -0.63 -3.93 12.04
CA GLU A 82 -0.90 -4.60 10.78
C GLU A 82 -2.16 -4.01 10.14
N MET A 83 -2.04 -3.64 8.88
CA MET A 83 -3.12 -3.16 8.04
C MET A 83 -3.66 -4.28 7.16
N ARG A 84 -4.99 -4.47 7.18
CA ARG A 84 -5.71 -5.43 6.33
C ARG A 84 -6.80 -4.72 5.53
N PHE A 85 -6.68 -4.74 4.21
CA PHE A 85 -7.76 -4.30 3.33
C PHE A 85 -8.94 -5.27 3.41
N GLN A 86 -10.14 -4.74 3.62
CA GLN A 86 -11.39 -5.49 3.82
C GLN A 86 -11.29 -6.55 4.94
N GLY A 87 -10.38 -6.36 5.91
CA GLY A 87 -10.13 -7.30 7.01
C GLY A 87 -9.53 -8.65 6.58
N ARG A 88 -9.07 -8.81 5.33
CA ARG A 88 -8.54 -10.07 4.81
C ARG A 88 -7.11 -10.33 5.29
N GLU A 89 -6.86 -11.52 5.82
CA GLU A 89 -5.54 -11.91 6.36
C GLU A 89 -4.49 -12.09 5.26
N SER A 90 -4.90 -12.59 4.08
CA SER A 90 -4.04 -12.73 2.90
C SER A 90 -3.50 -11.40 2.34
N GLY A 91 -3.98 -10.26 2.87
CA GLY A 91 -3.58 -8.91 2.50
C GLY A 91 -3.01 -8.09 3.66
N ALA A 92 -2.43 -8.75 4.66
CA ALA A 92 -1.76 -8.09 5.78
C ALA A 92 -0.49 -7.32 5.34
N PHE A 93 -0.42 -6.05 5.73
CA PHE A 93 0.75 -5.18 5.58
C PHE A 93 1.21 -4.71 6.96
N GLU A 94 2.48 -4.92 7.28
CA GLU A 94 3.09 -4.34 8.49
C GLU A 94 3.17 -2.81 8.34
N LEU A 95 2.76 -2.09 9.37
CA LEU A 95 2.85 -0.63 9.44
C LEU A 95 4.08 -0.21 10.24
N ALA A 96 5.05 0.35 9.54
CA ALA A 96 6.23 0.95 10.16
C ALA A 96 5.94 2.41 10.52
N HIS A 97 6.38 2.84 11.71
CA HIS A 97 6.24 4.24 12.11
C HIS A 97 7.04 5.14 11.17
N TYR A 98 6.35 6.12 10.57
CA TYR A 98 6.95 7.08 9.65
C TYR A 98 7.20 8.40 10.38
N GLU A 99 6.14 9.12 10.77
CA GLU A 99 6.25 10.31 11.60
C GLU A 99 4.94 10.63 12.34
N ASN A 100 5.00 11.17 13.55
CA ASN A 100 3.83 11.48 14.39
C ASN A 100 2.85 10.29 14.42
N ASP A 101 1.58 10.51 14.06
CA ASP A 101 0.53 9.49 13.88
C ASP A 101 0.43 8.97 12.42
N THR A 102 1.54 8.98 11.68
CA THR A 102 1.65 8.52 10.29
C THR A 102 2.53 7.29 10.22
N PHE A 103 2.05 6.29 9.49
CA PHE A 103 2.72 5.03 9.28
C PHE A 103 2.89 4.77 7.79
N THR A 104 3.92 4.03 7.45
CA THR A 104 4.15 3.56 6.09
C THR A 104 3.97 2.05 6.01
N TRP A 105 3.42 1.60 4.89
CA TRP A 105 3.34 0.20 4.50
C TRP A 105 4.19 -0.10 3.26
N TRP A 106 5.12 0.80 2.93
CA TRP A 106 6.11 0.58 1.89
C TRP A 106 6.96 -0.65 2.20
N MET A 107 7.30 -1.42 1.17
CA MET A 107 8.18 -2.58 1.27
C MET A 107 9.07 -2.68 0.03
N PRO A 108 10.22 -3.37 0.12
CA PRO A 108 11.12 -3.53 -1.02
C PRO A 108 10.47 -4.27 -2.19
N TYR A 109 10.97 -4.01 -3.40
CA TYR A 109 10.51 -4.66 -4.63
C TYR A 109 10.40 -6.19 -4.50
N ASP A 110 11.45 -6.84 -4.01
CA ASP A 110 11.52 -8.30 -3.86
C ASP A 110 10.39 -8.84 -2.98
N GLU A 111 9.99 -8.07 -1.95
CA GLU A 111 8.90 -8.47 -1.07
C GLU A 111 7.53 -8.34 -1.75
N ILE A 112 7.31 -7.26 -2.52
CA ILE A 112 6.08 -7.08 -3.31
C ILE A 112 5.96 -8.18 -4.36
N ALA A 113 7.03 -8.43 -5.09
CA ALA A 113 7.12 -9.47 -6.11
C ALA A 113 6.87 -10.87 -5.52
N ARG A 114 7.51 -11.20 -4.39
CA ARG A 114 7.28 -12.46 -3.66
C ARG A 114 5.84 -12.63 -3.21
N ARG A 115 5.16 -11.53 -2.85
CA ARG A 115 3.74 -11.52 -2.46
C ARG A 115 2.79 -11.55 -3.68
N GLY A 116 3.31 -11.58 -4.90
CA GLY A 116 2.52 -11.59 -6.14
C GLY A 116 1.68 -10.33 -6.32
N ARG A 117 2.15 -9.19 -5.78
CA ARG A 117 1.45 -7.92 -5.80
C ARG A 117 1.91 -7.09 -7.01
N TYR A 118 0.99 -6.31 -7.54
CA TYR A 118 1.29 -5.41 -8.65
C TYR A 118 2.14 -4.24 -8.15
N ILE A 119 3.18 -3.92 -8.92
CA ILE A 119 4.08 -2.79 -8.67
C ILE A 119 3.71 -1.73 -9.70
N GLY A 120 3.09 -0.66 -9.22
CA GLY A 120 2.66 0.46 -10.06
C GLY A 120 3.48 1.71 -9.81
N ASP A 121 3.37 2.66 -10.73
CA ASP A 121 3.91 4.01 -10.61
C ASP A 121 3.08 4.83 -9.60
N TYR A 122 3.20 4.46 -8.32
CA TYR A 122 2.45 5.10 -7.23
C TYR A 122 3.26 6.23 -6.59
N ALA A 123 2.59 7.34 -6.29
CA ALA A 123 3.18 8.44 -5.54
C ALA A 123 3.55 8.01 -4.11
N ALA A 124 4.53 8.65 -3.49
CA ALA A 124 4.96 8.33 -2.12
C ALA A 124 3.81 8.39 -1.08
N LEU A 125 2.85 9.31 -1.25
CA LEU A 125 1.67 9.44 -0.39
C LEU A 125 0.79 8.19 -0.36
N TYR A 126 0.78 7.41 -1.43
CA TYR A 126 0.03 6.15 -1.51
C TYR A 126 0.48 5.15 -0.43
N TYR A 127 1.77 5.16 -0.09
CA TYR A 127 2.37 4.27 0.91
C TYR A 127 2.29 4.81 2.34
N LEU A 128 1.54 5.89 2.57
CA LEU A 128 1.35 6.50 3.87
C LEU A 128 -0.10 6.39 4.33
N ILE A 129 -0.26 6.09 5.61
CA ILE A 129 -1.53 6.10 6.32
C ILE A 129 -1.40 7.09 7.46
N LYS A 130 -2.27 8.09 7.48
CA LYS A 130 -2.27 9.12 8.52
C LYS A 130 -3.47 8.93 9.44
N PHE A 131 -3.20 8.70 10.72
CA PHE A 131 -4.25 8.68 11.73
C PHE A 131 -4.49 10.07 12.28
N SER A 132 -5.72 10.35 12.67
CA SER A 132 -6.12 11.65 13.21
C SER A 132 -7.24 11.49 14.25
N SER A 133 -7.45 12.57 15.00
CA SER A 133 -8.53 12.70 15.97
C SER A 133 -9.35 13.93 15.60
N SER A 134 -10.65 13.75 15.36
CA SER A 134 -11.53 14.84 14.92
C SER A 134 -11.87 15.83 16.04
N ALA A 135 -11.83 15.40 17.31
CA ALA A 135 -12.27 16.19 18.46
C ALA A 135 -11.27 16.24 19.64
N GLY A 136 -9.99 15.92 19.41
CA GLY A 136 -8.96 15.93 20.46
C GLY A 136 -9.04 14.75 21.45
N GLY A 137 -9.88 13.75 21.15
CA GLY A 137 -9.96 12.48 21.84
C GLY A 137 -9.04 11.42 21.24
N GLY A 138 -9.48 10.16 21.27
CA GLY A 138 -8.77 9.05 20.63
C GLY A 138 -8.71 9.16 19.10
N ILE A 139 -7.94 8.25 18.48
CA ILE A 139 -7.89 8.11 17.03
C ILE A 139 -9.22 7.58 16.50
N ASP A 140 -9.88 8.40 15.68
CA ASP A 140 -11.20 8.13 15.09
C ASP A 140 -11.17 8.15 13.56
N THR A 141 -10.08 8.63 12.95
CA THR A 141 -9.98 8.85 11.51
C THR A 141 -8.66 8.33 10.95
N LEU A 142 -8.73 7.83 9.73
CA LEU A 142 -7.62 7.32 8.93
C LEU A 142 -7.68 7.97 7.54
N GLY A 143 -6.62 8.66 7.14
CA GLY A 143 -6.46 9.26 5.82
C GLY A 143 -5.56 8.41 4.93
N TRP A 144 -5.98 8.18 3.68
CA TRP A 144 -5.19 7.46 2.68
C TRP A 144 -5.40 8.00 1.26
N ALA A 145 -4.29 8.29 0.57
CA ALA A 145 -4.27 8.70 -0.84
C ALA A 145 -4.29 7.47 -1.77
N TRP A 146 -5.46 6.83 -1.91
CA TRP A 146 -5.61 5.61 -2.72
C TRP A 146 -5.77 5.88 -4.21
N ASN A 147 -6.24 7.07 -4.58
CA ASN A 147 -6.54 7.43 -5.95
C ASN A 147 -5.27 7.84 -6.69
N LEU A 148 -4.82 6.99 -7.61
CA LEU A 148 -3.59 7.18 -8.36
C LEU A 148 -3.66 8.36 -9.34
N ASN A 149 -4.87 8.68 -9.81
CA ASN A 149 -5.08 9.80 -10.72
C ASN A 149 -5.17 11.14 -9.99
N LEU A 150 -5.41 11.11 -8.68
CA LEU A 150 -5.52 12.29 -7.81
C LEU A 150 -4.69 12.05 -6.54
N PRO A 151 -3.34 12.02 -6.66
CA PRO A 151 -2.45 11.60 -5.57
C PRO A 151 -2.48 12.53 -4.34
N ASP A 152 -2.98 13.75 -4.50
CA ASP A 152 -3.16 14.72 -3.43
C ASP A 152 -4.54 14.60 -2.73
N GLU A 153 -5.45 13.80 -3.29
CA GLU A 153 -6.77 13.54 -2.70
C GLU A 153 -6.67 12.44 -1.65
N ILE A 154 -6.79 12.85 -0.39
CA ILE A 154 -6.78 11.93 0.75
C ILE A 154 -8.21 11.52 1.08
N ALA A 155 -8.54 10.25 0.84
CA ALA A 155 -9.80 9.71 1.32
C ALA A 155 -9.75 9.53 2.83
N THR A 156 -10.84 9.93 3.50
CA THR A 156 -10.98 9.79 4.95
C THR A 156 -11.85 8.58 5.27
N PHE A 157 -11.37 7.77 6.21
CA PHE A 157 -12.04 6.61 6.75
C PHE A 157 -12.32 6.85 8.24
N SER A 158 -13.54 6.56 8.68
CA SER A 158 -13.97 6.74 10.07
C SER A 158 -13.97 5.42 10.82
N ALA A 159 -13.50 5.44 12.06
CA ALA A 159 -13.49 4.28 12.94
C ALA A 159 -14.93 3.82 13.25
N GLU A 160 -15.14 2.51 13.20
CA GLU A 160 -16.39 1.88 13.61
C GLU A 160 -16.48 1.87 15.15
N GLY A 161 -17.50 2.53 15.70
CA GLY A 161 -17.82 2.45 17.12
C GLY A 161 -16.88 3.19 18.06
N LYS A 162 -16.17 4.22 17.58
CA LYS A 162 -15.37 5.15 18.40
C LYS A 162 -15.93 6.56 18.32
#